data_AF-A0A3E1B6F8-F1
#
_entry.id   AF-A0A3E1B6F8-F1
#
_cell.length_a   1.000
_cell.length_b   1.000
_cell.length_c   1.000
_cell.angle_alpha   90.00
_cell.angle_beta   90.00
_cell.angle_gamma   90.00
#
_symmetry.space_group_name_H-M   'P 1'
#
loop_
_entity.id
_entity.type
_entity.pdbx_description
1 polymer ?
#
loop_
_entity_poly.entity_id
_entity_poly.type
_entity_poly.pdbx_seq_one_letter_code
_entity_poly.pdbx_strand_id
1 'polypeptide(L)'
;MSTNPRDIPNGYSQELHQALVRTIAEPESLKGTGHVMACHQHAPGEEAHCVGWLMNQIGPGNNIPLRLQVMSCENIEAVILEGPQHERFEDTLPKGNDVAVG
;
A
#
# COMPACT_ATOMS: atom_id res chain seq x y z
N MET A 1 -7.28 8.09 -11.48
CA MET A 1 -8.09 8.02 -10.25
C MET A 1 -7.33 8.73 -9.14
N SER A 2 -8.01 9.35 -8.17
CA SER A 2 -7.36 10.10 -7.09
C SER A 2 -6.70 9.17 -6.08
N THR A 3 -5.60 9.61 -5.47
CA THR A 3 -4.97 8.96 -4.30
C THR A 3 -5.37 9.60 -2.98
N ASN A 4 -6.18 10.66 -3.02
CA ASN A 4 -6.76 11.26 -1.82
C ASN A 4 -7.78 10.27 -1.21
N PRO A 5 -7.60 9.83 0.05
CA PRO A 5 -8.54 8.96 0.75
C PRO A 5 -10.04 9.33 0.62
N ARG A 6 -10.37 10.61 0.44
CA ARG A 6 -11.79 11.03 0.27
C ARG A 6 -12.37 10.82 -1.12
N ASP A 7 -11.49 10.72 -2.11
CA ASP A 7 -11.86 10.72 -3.53
C ASP A 7 -11.58 9.37 -4.18
N ILE A 8 -11.04 8.40 -3.42
CA ILE A 8 -10.79 7.05 -3.91
C ILE A 8 -12.15 6.34 -4.12
N PRO A 9 -12.45 5.87 -5.33
CA PRO A 9 -13.72 5.21 -5.63
C PRO A 9 -13.78 3.78 -5.04
N ASN A 10 -14.79 3.00 -5.44
CA ASN A 10 -14.86 1.55 -5.21
C ASN A 10 -14.98 1.12 -3.73
N GLY A 11 -15.66 1.93 -2.90
CA GLY A 11 -15.94 1.56 -1.51
C GLY A 11 -14.75 1.67 -0.57
N TYR A 12 -13.71 2.42 -0.97
CA TYR A 12 -12.64 2.81 -0.07
C TYR A 12 -13.21 3.53 1.16
N SER A 13 -12.67 3.22 2.33
CA SER A 13 -13.06 3.78 3.61
C SER A 13 -11.84 3.99 4.50
N GLN A 14 -11.99 4.85 5.51
CA GLN A 14 -10.93 5.07 6.49
C GLN A 14 -10.57 3.77 7.23
N GLU A 15 -11.55 2.94 7.53
CA GLU A 15 -11.38 1.64 8.18
C GLU A 15 -10.55 0.69 7.30
N LEU A 16 -10.85 0.63 6.00
CA LEU A 16 -10.05 -0.15 5.04
C LEU A 16 -8.62 0.35 4.96
N HIS A 17 -8.42 1.67 4.98
CA HIS A 17 -7.08 2.25 4.97
C HIS A 17 -6.30 1.94 6.24
N GLN A 18 -6.93 2.08 7.41
CA GLN A 18 -6.32 1.71 8.69
C GLN A 18 -5.92 0.24 8.72
N ALA A 19 -6.74 -0.64 8.15
CA ALA A 19 -6.45 -2.07 8.07
C ALA A 19 -5.18 -2.40 7.24
N LEU A 20 -4.67 -1.47 6.42
CA LEU A 20 -3.42 -1.66 5.67
C LEU A 20 -2.20 -1.89 6.56
N VAL A 21 -2.27 -1.51 7.85
CA VAL A 21 -1.21 -1.82 8.83
C VAL A 21 -0.87 -3.32 8.87
N ARG A 22 -1.86 -4.19 8.62
CA ARG A 22 -1.66 -5.66 8.57
C ARG A 22 -0.82 -6.13 7.39
N THR A 23 -0.60 -5.26 6.41
CA THR A 23 0.19 -5.54 5.19
C THR A 23 1.63 -5.07 5.30
N ILE A 24 2.01 -4.47 6.44
CA ILE A 24 3.36 -3.97 6.71
C ILE A 24 4.13 -5.05 7.46
N ALA A 25 5.34 -5.38 6.98
CA ALA A 25 6.21 -6.34 7.66
C ALA A 25 6.68 -5.82 9.03
N GLU A 26 6.75 -6.72 10.01
CA GLU A 26 7.37 -6.43 11.30
C GLU A 26 8.90 -6.31 11.13
N PRO A 27 9.54 -5.30 11.74
CA PRO A 27 11.00 -5.19 11.72
C PRO A 27 11.68 -6.48 12.18
N GLU A 28 12.74 -6.88 11.48
CA GLU A 28 13.55 -8.08 11.76
C GLU A 28 12.82 -9.43 11.64
N SER A 29 11.55 -9.43 11.23
CA SER A 29 10.77 -10.64 11.04
C SER A 29 11.09 -11.33 9.72
N LEU A 30 11.27 -12.65 9.78
CA LEU A 30 11.32 -13.52 8.59
C LEU A 30 9.93 -14.08 8.23
N LYS A 31 8.89 -13.68 8.96
CA LYS A 31 7.52 -14.06 8.64
C LYS A 31 6.93 -13.05 7.67
N GLY A 32 6.33 -13.54 6.60
CA GLY A 32 5.49 -12.70 5.73
C GLY A 32 4.24 -12.24 6.48
N THR A 33 3.64 -11.16 6.00
CA THR A 33 2.40 -10.59 6.55
C THR A 33 1.17 -11.46 6.30
N GLY A 34 1.23 -12.34 5.28
CA GLY A 34 0.07 -13.10 4.78
C GLY A 34 -0.99 -12.22 4.11
N HIS A 35 -0.73 -10.91 3.97
CA HIS A 35 -1.67 -9.93 3.44
C HIS A 35 -0.96 -9.00 2.46
N VAL A 36 -1.63 -8.71 1.36
CA VAL A 36 -1.16 -7.80 0.31
C VAL A 36 -2.14 -6.63 0.17
N MET A 37 -1.64 -5.48 -0.24
CA MET A 37 -2.49 -4.33 -0.54
C MET A 37 -3.00 -4.41 -1.97
N ALA A 38 -4.32 -4.29 -2.15
CA ALA A 38 -4.94 -4.14 -3.46
C ALA A 38 -4.80 -2.70 -3.99
N CYS A 39 -4.69 -2.56 -5.31
CA CYS A 39 -4.65 -1.28 -6.00
C CYS A 39 -6.08 -0.71 -6.11
N HIS A 40 -6.27 0.52 -5.62
CA HIS A 40 -7.57 1.20 -5.66
C HIS A 40 -8.08 1.53 -7.07
N GLN A 41 -7.23 1.39 -8.09
CA GLN A 41 -7.60 1.62 -9.49
C GLN A 41 -8.46 0.50 -10.09
N HIS A 42 -8.58 -0.63 -9.38
CA HIS A 42 -9.34 -1.79 -9.82
C HIS A 42 -10.58 -1.96 -8.94
N ALA A 43 -11.64 -2.52 -9.53
CA ALA A 43 -12.89 -2.78 -8.82
C ALA A 43 -12.75 -4.01 -7.89
N PRO A 44 -13.60 -4.15 -6.87
CA PRO A 44 -13.69 -5.37 -6.08
C PRO A 44 -13.99 -6.58 -6.97
N GLY A 45 -13.23 -7.66 -6.81
CA GLY A 45 -13.27 -8.86 -7.66
C GLY A 45 -12.31 -8.82 -8.86
N GLU A 46 -11.65 -7.68 -9.12
CA GLU A 46 -10.64 -7.51 -10.19
C GLU A 46 -9.32 -6.96 -9.63
N GLU A 47 -9.02 -7.26 -8.36
CA GLU A 47 -7.92 -6.65 -7.63
C GLU A 47 -6.55 -6.96 -8.26
N ALA A 48 -5.82 -5.91 -8.60
CA ALA A 48 -4.38 -5.99 -8.84
C ALA A 48 -3.60 -5.62 -7.58
N HIS A 49 -2.37 -6.14 -7.45
CA HIS A 49 -1.48 -5.75 -6.36
C HIS A 49 -1.07 -4.27 -6.48
N CYS A 50 -1.04 -3.57 -5.34
CA CYS A 50 -0.59 -2.18 -5.29
C CYS A 50 0.93 -2.11 -5.48
N VAL A 51 1.37 -1.46 -6.56
CA VAL A 51 2.79 -1.27 -6.89
C VAL A 51 3.49 -0.36 -5.87
N GLY A 52 2.83 0.70 -5.40
CA GLY A 52 3.40 1.56 -4.35
C GLY A 52 3.67 0.80 -3.05
N TRP A 53 2.75 -0.09 -2.65
CA TRP A 53 2.97 -0.99 -1.51
C TRP A 53 4.12 -1.96 -1.76
N LEU A 54 4.15 -2.62 -2.93
CA LEU A 54 5.22 -3.55 -3.29
C LEU A 54 6.60 -2.89 -3.14
N MET A 55 6.77 -1.71 -3.75
CA MET A 55 8.05 -0.98 -3.73
C MET A 55 8.42 -0.49 -2.34
N ASN A 56 7.45 -0.07 -1.53
CA ASN A 56 7.69 0.23 -0.12
C ASN A 56 8.19 -1.01 0.64
N GLN A 57 7.49 -2.15 0.51
CA GLN A 57 7.81 -3.36 1.26
C GLN A 57 9.17 -3.96 0.88
N ILE A 58 9.58 -3.92 -0.39
CA ILE A 58 10.91 -4.39 -0.80
C ILE A 58 12.04 -3.36 -0.57
N GLY A 59 11.67 -2.12 -0.24
CA GLY A 59 12.56 -1.00 0.09
C GLY A 59 12.50 -0.65 1.58
N PRO A 60 12.06 0.56 1.97
CA PRO A 60 12.07 1.03 3.37
C PRO A 60 11.29 0.14 4.36
N GLY A 61 10.22 -0.52 3.92
CA GLY A 61 9.43 -1.45 4.74
C GLY A 61 10.15 -2.76 5.05
N ASN A 62 11.26 -3.05 4.36
CA ASN A 62 12.18 -4.16 4.62
C ASN A 62 11.54 -5.53 4.86
N ASN A 63 10.52 -5.87 4.07
CA ASN A 63 9.87 -7.18 4.07
C ASN A 63 10.82 -8.23 3.49
N ILE A 64 11.65 -8.84 4.35
CA ILE A 64 12.72 -9.75 3.94
C ILE A 64 12.21 -10.92 3.08
N PRO A 65 11.13 -11.64 3.44
CA PRO A 65 10.60 -12.70 2.60
C PRO A 65 10.23 -12.22 1.20
N LEU A 66 9.57 -11.06 1.09
CA LEU A 66 9.19 -10.50 -0.21
C LEU A 66 10.41 -10.07 -1.02
N ARG A 67 11.45 -9.50 -0.39
CA ARG A 67 12.71 -9.16 -1.04
C ARG A 67 13.37 -10.38 -1.68
N LEU A 68 13.40 -11.52 -0.98
CA LEU A 68 13.92 -12.77 -1.53
C LEU A 68 13.09 -13.28 -2.71
N GLN A 69 11.75 -13.14 -2.64
CA GLN A 69 10.88 -13.57 -3.73
C GLN A 69 11.08 -12.74 -5.00
N VAL A 70 11.16 -11.42 -4.88
CA VAL A 70 11.30 -10.54 -6.06
C VAL A 70 12.67 -10.61 -6.74
N MET A 71 13.69 -11.21 -6.10
CA MET A 71 15.00 -11.44 -6.74
C MET A 71 14.91 -12.35 -7.99
N SER A 72 13.84 -13.12 -8.12
CA SER A 72 13.58 -13.96 -9.29
C SER A 72 12.78 -13.26 -10.40
N CYS A 73 12.32 -12.03 -10.17
CA CYS A 73 11.57 -11.25 -11.15
C CYS A 73 12.52 -10.60 -12.16
N GLU A 74 12.28 -10.80 -13.45
CA GLU A 74 13.12 -10.29 -14.55
C GLU A 74 12.96 -8.79 -14.85
N ASN A 75 11.98 -8.13 -14.23
CA ASN A 75 11.59 -6.75 -14.57
C ASN A 75 11.27 -5.89 -13.33
N ILE A 76 11.68 -6.32 -12.13
CA ILE A 76 11.36 -5.57 -10.90
C ILE A 76 12.01 -4.18 -10.90
N GLU A 77 13.18 -4.06 -11.50
CA GLU A 77 13.91 -2.81 -11.71
C GLU A 77 13.26 -1.86 -12.73
N ALA A 78 12.34 -2.36 -13.56
CA ALA A 78 11.59 -1.54 -14.52
C ALA A 78 10.38 -0.82 -13.88
N VAL A 79 10.07 -1.11 -12.61
CA VAL A 79 8.95 -0.48 -11.90
C VAL A 79 9.26 1.00 -11.63
N ILE A 80 8.35 1.87 -12.05
CA ILE A 80 8.43 3.32 -11.82
C ILE A 80 7.23 3.73 -10.97
N LEU A 81 7.48 4.46 -9.89
CA LEU A 81 6.43 5.07 -9.08
C LEU A 81 6.12 6.47 -9.59
N GLU A 82 4.84 6.81 -9.60
CA GLU A 82 4.35 8.14 -9.94
C GLU A 82 3.90 8.88 -8.66
N GLY A 83 4.38 10.11 -8.49
CA GLY A 83 3.99 10.99 -7.39
C GLY A 83 4.78 10.82 -6.08
N PRO A 84 4.64 11.78 -5.15
CA PRO A 84 5.34 11.76 -3.87
C PRO A 84 4.93 10.55 -3.02
N GLN A 85 5.89 10.00 -2.27
CA GLN A 85 5.66 8.90 -1.33
C GLN A 85 5.75 9.41 0.11
N HIS A 86 4.91 8.87 0.99
CA HIS A 86 4.98 9.16 2.42
C HIS A 86 6.05 8.29 3.08
N GLU A 87 6.79 8.88 4.04
CA GLU A 87 7.82 8.15 4.79
C GLU A 87 7.21 7.14 5.78
N ARG A 88 6.04 7.46 6.33
CA ARG A 88 5.37 6.66 7.35
C ARG A 88 3.93 6.34 6.96
N PHE A 89 3.45 5.20 7.43
CA PHE A 89 2.05 4.81 7.27
C PHE A 89 1.10 5.83 7.91
N GLU A 90 1.44 6.37 9.10
CA GLU A 90 0.55 7.30 9.79
C GLU A 90 0.33 8.60 9.01
N ASP A 91 1.27 8.99 8.15
CA ASP A 91 1.15 10.20 7.31
C ASP A 91 0.14 10.03 6.18
N THR A 92 -0.23 8.79 5.87
CA THR A 92 -1.26 8.45 4.87
C THR A 92 -2.68 8.43 5.45
N LEU A 93 -2.81 8.50 6.78
CA LEU A 93 -4.11 8.49 7.45
C LEU A 93 -4.81 9.85 7.28
N PRO A 94 -6.14 9.88 7.04
CA PRO A 94 -6.90 11.13 7.07
C PRO A 94 -6.73 11.83 8.43
N LYS A 95 -6.35 13.12 8.42
CA LYS A 95 -6.21 13.92 9.65
C LYS A 95 -7.57 14.54 10.04
N GLY A 96 -7.84 14.60 11.34
CA GLY A 96 -9.13 15.08 11.87
C GLY A 96 -9.31 16.60 11.73
N ASN A 97 -10.12 16.99 10.74
CA ASN A 97 -11.16 18.03 10.79
C ASN A 97 -11.95 18.16 9.48
N ASP A 98 -11.80 17.22 8.55
CA ASP A 98 -12.60 17.16 7.35
C ASP A 98 -13.88 16.32 7.56
N VAL A 99 -14.60 16.64 8.64
CA VAL A 99 -16.00 16.27 8.77
C VAL A 99 -16.72 17.13 7.73
N ALA A 100 -17.28 16.49 6.70
CA ALA A 100 -18.17 17.17 5.77
C ALA A 100 -19.29 17.84 6.57
N VAL A 101 -19.22 19.16 6.69
CA VAL A 101 -20.39 19.98 6.98
C VAL A 101 -21.09 20.17 5.64
N GLY A 102 -22.27 19.55 5.50
CA GLY A 102 -23.23 19.82 4.42
C GLY A 102 -23.18 18.81 3.28
#